data_AF-A0A2H0DPR0-F1
#
_entry.id   AF-A0A2H0DPR0-F1
#
_cell.length_a   1.000
_cell.length_b   1.000
_cell.length_c   1.000
_cell.angle_alpha   90.00
_cell.angle_beta   90.00
_cell.angle_gamma   90.00
#
_symmetry.space_group_name_H-M   'P 1'
#
loop_
_entity.id
_entity.type
_entity.pdbx_description
1 polymer ?
#
loop_
_entity_poly.entity_id
_entity_poly.type
_entity_poly.pdbx_seq_one_letter_code
_entity_poly.pdbx_strand_id
1 'polypeptide(L)'
;MSYRIRRIDPFWIAHPVVIAAAVIGMLLALAGYAKNNIALSVIGGVAMAVGVIAATKPAVSGVLGTLGFFGGLVTFVILPNPQLADSPLFWKLVSTLFFSLLYMVLMDALVLLVSALYNFFGTTVNLGGIHLDIEESDDGAEGPAA
;
A
#
# COMPACT_ATOMS: atom_id res chain seq x y z
N MET A 1 30.64 -16.02 -11.64
CA MET A 1 29.64 -16.08 -10.54
C MET A 1 28.43 -15.29 -10.95
N SER A 2 27.29 -15.94 -11.22
CA SER A 2 26.06 -15.26 -11.62
C SER A 2 25.42 -14.61 -10.39
N TYR A 3 25.33 -13.29 -10.39
CA TYR A 3 24.55 -12.58 -9.37
C TYR A 3 23.08 -12.63 -9.79
N ARG A 4 22.35 -13.65 -9.33
CA ARG A 4 20.88 -13.59 -9.37
C ARG A 4 20.46 -12.45 -8.46
N ILE A 5 20.05 -11.33 -9.05
CA ILE A 5 19.24 -10.34 -8.35
C ILE A 5 18.04 -11.12 -7.81
N ARG A 6 18.02 -11.37 -6.49
CA ARG A 6 16.89 -12.01 -5.83
C ARG A 6 15.71 -11.08 -6.09
N ARG A 7 14.82 -11.45 -7.01
CA ARG A 7 13.54 -10.76 -7.17
C ARG A 7 12.98 -10.72 -5.76
N ILE A 8 12.76 -9.51 -5.24
CA ILE A 8 11.96 -9.36 -4.04
C ILE A 8 10.61 -9.87 -4.49
N ASP A 9 10.32 -11.14 -4.21
CA ASP A 9 9.04 -11.73 -4.56
C ASP A 9 7.97 -10.77 -4.00
N PRO A 10 7.05 -10.29 -4.85
CA PRO A 10 6.01 -9.38 -4.39
C PRO A 10 5.37 -9.99 -3.15
N PHE A 11 5.34 -9.27 -2.03
CA PHE A 11 4.86 -9.74 -0.72
C PHE A 11 3.47 -10.44 -0.80
N TRP A 12 2.70 -10.04 -1.79
CA TRP A 12 1.40 -10.54 -2.23
C TRP A 12 1.37 -11.99 -2.73
N ILE A 13 2.46 -12.50 -3.32
CA ILE A 13 2.61 -13.90 -3.72
C ILE A 13 2.82 -14.76 -2.46
N ALA A 14 3.51 -14.22 -1.45
CA ALA A 14 3.71 -14.91 -0.18
C ALA A 14 2.43 -14.94 0.67
N HIS A 15 1.57 -13.91 0.57
CA HIS A 15 0.38 -13.77 1.41
C HIS A 15 -0.90 -13.27 0.68
N PRO A 16 -1.43 -14.01 -0.30
CA PRO A 16 -2.64 -13.62 -1.05
C PRO A 16 -3.89 -13.51 -0.16
N VAL A 17 -3.91 -14.26 0.96
CA VAL A 17 -4.97 -14.25 1.96
C VAL A 17 -5.18 -12.86 2.57
N VAL A 18 -4.11 -12.07 2.69
CA VAL A 18 -4.16 -10.75 3.33
C VAL A 18 -4.88 -9.72 2.44
N ILE A 19 -4.72 -9.84 1.12
CA ILE A 19 -5.47 -9.02 0.13
C ILE A 19 -6.94 -9.36 0.18
N ALA A 20 -7.25 -10.66 0.14
CA ALA A 20 -8.62 -11.13 0.20
C ALA A 20 -9.29 -10.64 1.49
N ALA A 21 -8.59 -10.70 2.62
CA ALA A 21 -9.08 -10.16 3.89
C ALA A 21 -9.35 -8.64 3.83
N ALA A 22 -8.44 -7.86 3.22
CA ALA A 22 -8.63 -6.42 3.05
C ALA A 22 -9.84 -6.09 2.15
N VAL A 23 -10.00 -6.81 1.04
CA VAL A 23 -11.14 -6.65 0.11
C VAL A 23 -12.45 -7.06 0.76
N ILE A 24 -12.47 -8.18 1.48
CA ILE A 24 -13.66 -8.65 2.22
C ILE A 24 -14.04 -7.62 3.30
N GLY A 25 -13.05 -7.08 4.04
CA GLY A 25 -13.27 -6.00 5.00
C GLY A 25 -13.90 -4.76 4.36
N MET A 26 -13.39 -4.34 3.20
CA MET A 26 -13.96 -3.22 2.44
C MET A 26 -15.41 -3.48 2.00
N LEU A 27 -15.69 -4.67 1.47
CA LEU A 27 -17.04 -5.05 1.04
C LEU A 27 -18.02 -5.08 2.22
N LEU A 28 -17.59 -5.59 3.37
CA LEU A 28 -18.37 -5.55 4.60
C LEU A 28 -18.61 -4.11 5.05
N ALA A 29 -17.60 -3.24 5.00
CA ALA A 29 -17.74 -1.84 5.37
C ALA A 29 -18.80 -1.13 4.51
N LEU A 30 -18.74 -1.33 3.19
CA LEU A 30 -19.70 -0.80 2.22
C LEU A 30 -21.11 -1.35 2.41
N ALA A 31 -21.24 -2.66 2.65
CA ALA A 31 -22.52 -3.29 2.90
C ALA A 31 -23.15 -2.81 4.22
N GLY A 32 -22.33 -2.57 5.24
CA GLY A 32 -22.77 -1.97 6.50
C GLY A 32 -23.31 -0.56 6.28
N TYR A 33 -22.58 0.26 5.52
CA TYR A 33 -22.97 1.64 5.22
C TYR A 33 -24.27 1.69 4.43
N ALA A 34 -24.40 0.88 3.39
CA ALA A 34 -25.60 0.80 2.56
C ALA A 34 -26.86 0.39 3.35
N LYS A 35 -26.69 -0.40 4.43
CA LYS A 35 -27.77 -0.84 5.31
C LYS A 35 -27.97 0.06 6.54
N ASN A 36 -27.29 1.21 6.63
CA ASN A 36 -27.23 2.06 7.83
C ASN A 36 -26.81 1.32 9.11
N ASN A 37 -26.08 0.20 8.99
CA ASN A 37 -25.55 -0.55 10.11
C ASN A 37 -24.13 -0.08 10.42
N ILE A 38 -24.02 0.86 11.37
CA ILE A 38 -22.76 1.46 11.79
C ILE A 38 -21.79 0.40 12.32
N ALA A 39 -22.27 -0.54 13.13
CA ALA A 39 -21.42 -1.58 13.71
C ALA A 39 -20.74 -2.43 12.63
N LEU A 40 -21.50 -2.84 11.61
CA LEU A 40 -20.97 -3.64 10.51
C LEU A 40 -20.00 -2.82 9.64
N SER A 41 -20.26 -1.52 9.48
CA SER A 41 -19.36 -0.59 8.77
C SER A 41 -18.01 -0.45 9.47
N VAL A 42 -18.03 -0.27 10.80
CA VAL A 42 -16.82 -0.13 11.62
C VAL A 42 -16.03 -1.43 11.63
N ILE A 43 -16.69 -2.58 11.83
CA ILE A 43 -16.01 -3.88 11.83
C ILE A 43 -15.35 -4.14 10.47
N GLY A 44 -16.05 -3.88 9.37
CA GLY A 44 -15.49 -4.01 8.02
C GLY A 44 -14.29 -3.08 7.80
N GLY A 45 -14.40 -1.82 8.21
CA GLY A 45 -13.32 -0.83 8.07
C GLY A 45 -12.08 -1.20 8.89
N VAL A 46 -12.25 -1.69 10.12
CA VAL A 46 -11.14 -2.17 10.95
C VAL A 46 -10.50 -3.41 10.33
N ALA A 47 -11.30 -4.37 9.84
CA ALA A 47 -10.78 -5.56 9.17
C ALA A 47 -9.97 -5.20 7.90
N MET A 48 -10.47 -4.24 7.11
CA MET A 48 -9.74 -3.69 5.96
C MET A 48 -8.40 -3.08 6.39
N ALA A 49 -8.40 -2.21 7.40
CA ALA A 49 -7.20 -1.53 7.87
C ALA A 49 -6.13 -2.51 8.36
N VAL A 50 -6.54 -3.53 9.14
CA VAL A 50 -5.63 -4.58 9.62
C VAL A 50 -5.06 -5.38 8.44
N GLY A 51 -5.88 -5.74 7.45
CA GLY A 51 -5.42 -6.42 6.24
C GLY A 51 -4.41 -5.58 5.46
N VAL A 52 -4.67 -4.29 5.28
CA VAL A 52 -3.76 -3.36 4.59
C VAL A 52 -2.42 -3.23 5.32
N ILE A 53 -2.44 -3.00 6.64
CA ILE A 53 -1.22 -2.84 7.45
C ILE A 53 -0.40 -4.14 7.48
N ALA A 54 -1.07 -5.30 7.54
CA ALA A 54 -0.39 -6.59 7.45
C ALA A 54 0.21 -6.84 6.05
N ALA A 55 -0.36 -6.24 5.01
CA ALA A 55 0.11 -6.35 3.64
C ALA A 55 1.28 -5.39 3.32
N THR A 56 1.39 -4.27 4.02
CA THR A 56 2.46 -3.29 3.81
C THR A 56 3.67 -3.54 4.70
N LYS A 57 4.86 -3.18 4.19
CA LYS A 57 6.09 -3.24 5.00
C LYS A 57 6.02 -2.16 6.09
N PRO A 58 6.40 -2.46 7.35
CA PRO A 58 6.33 -1.49 8.47
C PRO A 58 7.03 -0.15 8.19
N ALA A 59 8.11 -0.16 7.40
CA ALA A 59 8.82 1.05 7.01
C ALA A 59 8.00 1.98 6.11
N VAL A 60 7.20 1.44 5.19
CA VAL A 60 6.36 2.23 4.26
C VAL A 60 5.20 2.85 5.04
N SER A 61 4.51 2.06 5.86
CA SER A 61 3.44 2.55 6.73
C SER A 61 3.93 3.61 7.71
N GLY A 62 5.13 3.46 8.28
CA GLY A 62 5.73 4.48 9.15
C GLY A 62 5.98 5.82 8.44
N VAL A 63 6.49 5.79 7.20
CA VAL A 63 6.68 7.00 6.39
C VAL A 63 5.34 7.64 6.05
N LEU A 64 4.34 6.85 5.62
CA LEU A 64 3.01 7.39 5.29
C LEU A 64 2.28 7.92 6.53
N GLY A 65 2.42 7.27 7.68
CA GLY A 65 1.89 7.72 8.96
C GLY A 65 2.50 9.05 9.42
N THR A 66 3.81 9.21 9.31
CA THR A 66 4.50 10.48 9.64
C THR A 66 4.09 11.61 8.70
N LEU A 67 3.99 11.35 7.40
CA LEU A 67 3.47 12.32 6.44
C LEU A 67 2.02 12.71 6.76
N GLY A 68 1.17 11.73 7.07
CA GLY A 68 -0.20 11.96 7.51
C GLY A 68 -0.28 12.79 8.80
N PHE A 69 0.63 12.55 9.75
CA PHE A 69 0.70 13.31 11.00
C PHE A 69 1.06 14.79 10.75
N PHE A 70 2.08 15.07 9.93
CA PHE A 70 2.41 16.44 9.56
C PHE A 70 1.28 17.11 8.77
N GLY A 71 0.65 16.40 7.83
CA GLY A 71 -0.51 16.90 7.10
C GLY A 71 -1.69 17.25 8.03
N GLY A 72 -1.96 16.41 9.03
CA GLY A 72 -2.99 16.66 10.03
C GLY A 72 -2.66 17.86 10.93
N LEU A 73 -1.41 17.98 11.38
CA LEU A 73 -0.93 19.13 12.15
C LEU A 73 -1.14 20.44 11.38
N VAL A 74 -0.80 20.46 10.09
CA VAL A 74 -1.03 21.63 9.23
C VAL A 74 -2.52 21.94 9.14
N THR A 75 -3.36 20.92 8.91
CA THR A 75 -4.80 21.08 8.61
C THR A 75 -5.65 21.42 9.84
N PHE A 76 -5.27 20.96 11.03
CA PHE A 76 -6.08 21.11 12.24
C PHE A 76 -5.47 22.06 13.27
N VAL A 77 -4.16 22.32 13.23
CA VAL A 77 -3.47 23.14 14.24
C VAL A 77 -2.89 24.42 13.64
N ILE A 78 -2.11 24.33 12.56
CA ILE A 78 -1.39 25.49 12.00
C ILE A 78 -2.33 26.37 11.16
N LEU A 79 -3.03 25.76 10.20
CA LEU A 79 -4.06 26.38 9.37
C LEU A 79 -5.38 25.63 9.61
N PRO A 80 -6.04 25.85 10.77
CA PRO A 80 -7.25 25.12 11.09
C PRO A 80 -8.35 25.45 10.09
N ASN A 81 -9.01 24.40 9.60
CA ASN A 81 -10.25 24.54 8.85
C ASN A 81 -11.24 25.44 9.62
N PRO A 82 -11.91 26.41 8.97
CA PRO A 82 -12.91 27.28 9.61
C PRO A 82 -13.95 26.53 10.46
N GLN A 83 -14.32 25.31 10.06
CA GLN A 83 -15.27 24.47 10.80
C GLN A 83 -14.74 23.97 12.16
N LEU A 84 -13.42 23.96 12.34
CA LEU A 84 -12.73 23.50 13.54
C LEU A 84 -11.90 24.61 14.22
N ALA A 85 -12.00 25.85 13.73
CA ALA A 85 -11.20 26.97 14.21
C ALA A 85 -11.39 27.19 15.73
N ASP A 86 -12.63 27.15 16.20
CA ASP A 86 -13.01 27.33 17.62
C ASP A 86 -12.85 26.06 18.46
N SER A 87 -12.42 24.95 17.86
CA SER A 87 -12.24 23.70 18.59
C SER A 87 -11.06 23.79 19.55
N PRO A 88 -11.19 23.25 20.79
CA PRO A 88 -10.08 23.15 21.73
C PRO A 88 -8.89 22.42 21.12
N LEU A 89 -7.67 22.81 21.52
CA LEU A 89 -6.42 22.22 21.03
C LEU A 89 -6.41 20.69 21.17
N PHE A 90 -6.96 20.18 22.27
CA PHE A 90 -7.10 18.74 22.50
C PHE A 90 -7.84 18.03 21.35
N TRP A 91 -8.99 18.57 20.93
CA TRP A 91 -9.77 17.99 19.83
C TRP A 91 -9.05 18.08 18.49
N LYS A 92 -8.30 19.16 18.26
CA LYS A 92 -7.46 19.32 17.06
C LYS A 92 -6.34 18.26 16.99
N LEU A 93 -5.74 17.92 18.14
CA LEU A 93 -4.74 16.85 18.23
C LEU A 93 -5.36 15.47 17.99
N VAL A 94 -6.54 15.20 18.56
CA VAL A 94 -7.28 13.96 18.29
C VAL A 94 -7.61 13.83 16.80
N SER A 95 -8.13 14.89 16.16
CA SER A 95 -8.39 14.91 14.71
C SER A 95 -7.13 14.67 13.89
N THR A 96 -5.99 15.24 14.32
CA THR A 96 -4.69 15.00 13.68
C THR A 96 -4.28 13.53 13.73
N LEU A 97 -4.47 12.87 14.86
CA LEU A 97 -4.16 11.44 15.01
C LEU A 97 -5.08 10.56 14.16
N PHE A 98 -6.39 10.83 14.17
CA PHE A 98 -7.34 10.10 13.33
C PHE A 98 -7.06 10.29 11.84
N PHE A 99 -6.75 11.53 11.42
CA PHE A 99 -6.36 11.83 10.05
C PHE A 99 -5.07 11.10 9.67
N SER A 100 -4.05 11.12 10.52
CA SER A 100 -2.78 10.41 10.27
C SER A 100 -3.00 8.91 10.08
N LEU A 101 -3.78 8.28 10.96
CA LEU A 101 -4.13 6.86 10.86
C LEU A 101 -4.87 6.54 9.56
N LEU A 102 -5.89 7.34 9.22
CA LEU A 102 -6.70 7.14 8.04
C LEU A 102 -5.90 7.38 6.76
N TYR A 103 -5.07 8.42 6.73
CA TYR A 103 -4.15 8.72 5.64
C TYR A 103 -3.16 7.57 5.42
N MET A 104 -2.54 7.07 6.49
CA MET A 104 -1.62 5.93 6.42
C MET A 104 -2.29 4.72 5.78
N VAL A 105 -3.46 4.31 6.30
CA VAL A 105 -4.19 3.14 5.79
C VAL A 105 -4.66 3.34 4.35
N LEU A 106 -5.16 4.53 3.99
CA LEU A 106 -5.60 4.79 2.61
C LEU A 106 -4.42 4.80 1.63
N MET A 107 -3.31 5.42 2.01
CA MET A 107 -2.13 5.47 1.14
C MET A 107 -1.48 4.10 1.02
N ASP A 108 -1.43 3.32 2.11
CA ASP A 108 -1.01 1.93 2.06
C ASP A 108 -1.92 1.13 1.11
N ALA A 109 -3.24 1.26 1.23
CA ALA A 109 -4.19 0.61 0.35
C ALA A 109 -4.02 1.01 -1.13
N LEU A 110 -3.68 2.27 -1.40
CA LEU A 110 -3.42 2.78 -2.75
C LEU A 110 -2.11 2.20 -3.32
N VAL A 111 -1.02 2.23 -2.56
CA VAL A 111 0.26 1.63 -2.96
C VAL A 111 0.07 0.13 -3.22
N LEU A 112 -0.73 -0.51 -2.37
CA LEU A 112 -1.10 -1.89 -2.52
C LEU A 112 -1.87 -2.10 -3.85
N LEU A 113 -2.91 -1.34 -4.11
CA LEU A 113 -3.67 -1.43 -5.36
C LEU A 113 -2.79 -1.22 -6.61
N VAL A 114 -1.94 -0.20 -6.62
CA VAL A 114 -1.03 0.09 -7.75
C VAL A 114 -0.05 -1.05 -7.96
N SER A 115 0.51 -1.61 -6.89
CA SER A 115 1.40 -2.76 -6.98
C SER A 115 0.66 -3.98 -7.53
N ALA A 116 -0.58 -4.23 -7.10
CA ALA A 116 -1.39 -5.32 -7.62
C ALA A 116 -1.67 -5.15 -9.12
N LEU A 117 -2.03 -3.94 -9.57
CA LEU A 117 -2.24 -3.63 -10.98
C LEU A 117 -0.97 -3.82 -11.81
N TYR A 118 0.16 -3.28 -11.36
CA TYR A 118 1.45 -3.44 -12.06
C TYR A 118 1.78 -4.91 -12.29
N ASN A 119 1.60 -5.76 -11.28
CA ASN A 119 1.83 -7.19 -11.41
C ASN A 119 0.79 -7.87 -12.30
N PHE A 120 -0.50 -7.54 -12.18
CA PHE A 120 -1.52 -8.11 -13.06
C PHE A 120 -1.19 -7.88 -14.54
N PHE A 121 -0.79 -6.66 -14.90
CA PHE A 121 -0.38 -6.34 -16.27
C PHE A 121 0.97 -6.96 -16.65
N GLY A 122 1.96 -6.98 -15.73
CA GLY A 122 3.29 -7.52 -15.99
C GLY A 122 3.38 -9.04 -16.04
N THR A 123 2.51 -9.76 -15.32
CA THR A 123 2.53 -11.24 -15.24
C THR A 123 1.41 -11.92 -15.99
N THR A 124 0.19 -11.36 -16.02
CA THR A 124 -0.98 -12.02 -16.63
C THR A 124 -1.19 -11.59 -18.07
N VAL A 125 -0.94 -10.32 -18.39
CA VAL A 125 -1.15 -9.78 -19.75
C VAL A 125 0.12 -9.89 -20.61
N ASN A 126 1.24 -10.35 -20.04
CA ASN A 126 2.55 -10.48 -20.70
C ASN A 126 3.00 -9.19 -21.43
N LEU A 127 2.55 -8.02 -20.95
CA LEU A 127 3.02 -6.70 -21.37
C LEU A 127 4.29 -6.30 -20.61
N GLY A 128 5.01 -7.27 -20.05
CA GLY A 128 6.26 -7.09 -19.33
C GLY A 128 7.33 -6.57 -20.29
N GLY A 129 7.62 -5.29 -20.17
CA GLY A 129 8.62 -4.61 -20.97
C GLY A 129 9.97 -5.34 -20.96
N ILE A 130 10.51 -5.49 -22.17
CA ILE A 130 11.92 -5.78 -22.51
C ILE A 130 12.53 -6.87 -21.62
N HIS A 131 12.36 -8.12 -22.03
CA HIS A 131 13.28 -9.19 -21.69
C HIS A 131 14.64 -8.88 -22.36
N LEU A 132 15.59 -8.33 -21.59
CA LEU A 132 16.99 -8.36 -21.97
C LEU A 132 17.49 -9.79 -21.77
N ASP A 133 17.27 -10.65 -22.77
CA ASP A 133 18.13 -11.79 -23.00
C ASP A 133 19.47 -11.23 -23.47
N ILE A 134 20.43 -11.14 -22.54
CA ILE A 134 21.82 -10.98 -22.92
C ILE A 134 22.23 -12.36 -23.43
N GLU A 135 22.10 -12.56 -24.74
CA GLU A 135 22.78 -13.66 -25.42
C GLU A 135 24.27 -13.55 -25.11
N GLU A 136 24.81 -14.63 -24.54
CA GLU A 136 26.24 -14.83 -24.40
C GLU A 136 26.80 -14.89 -25.83
N SER A 137 27.40 -13.79 -26.28
CA SER A 137 28.10 -13.73 -27.55
C SER A 137 29.24 -14.76 -27.51
N ASP A 138 29.04 -15.90 -28.16
CA ASP A 138 30.03 -16.95 -28.39
C ASP A 138 31.07 -16.51 -29.44
N ASP A 139 31.55 -15.27 -29.32
CA ASP A 139 32.57 -14.69 -30.17
C ASP A 139 33.86 -14.55 -29.34
N GLY A 140 34.68 -15.60 -29.38
CA GLY A 140 36.11 -15.45 -29.13
C GLY A 140 36.83 -16.63 -28.50
N ALA A 141 37.04 -17.70 -29.26
CA ALA A 141 38.34 -18.39 -29.31
C ALA A 141 38.36 -19.47 -30.41
N GLU A 142 38.50 -19.04 -31.67
CA GLU A 142 39.19 -19.87 -32.67
C GLU A 142 40.64 -20.13 -32.22
N GLY A 143 40.97 -21.40 -31.95
CA GLY A 143 42.33 -21.97 -32.08
C GLY A 143 43.40 -21.58 -31.03
N PRO A 144 44.52 -22.34 -30.94
CA PRO A 144 45.11 -23.08 -32.05
C PRO A 144 45.19 -24.60 -31.85
N ALA A 145 45.13 -25.28 -32.99
CA ALA A 145 45.70 -26.61 -33.17
C ALA A 145 47.23 -26.52 -33.17
N ALA A 146 47.87 -27.32 -32.32
CA ALA A 146 49.17 -27.97 -32.56
C ALA A 146 49.40 -29.01 -31.44
#